data_AF-A0A3N4TWI3-F1
#
_entry.id   AF-A0A3N4TWI3-F1
#
_cell.length_a   1.000
_cell.length_b   1.000
_cell.length_c   1.000
_cell.angle_alpha   90.00
_cell.angle_beta   90.00
_cell.angle_gamma   90.00
#
_symmetry.space_group_name_H-M   'P 1'
#
loop_
_entity.id
_entity.type
_entity.pdbx_description
1 polymer ?
#
loop_
_entity_poly.entity_id
_entity_poly.type
_entity_poly.pdbx_seq_one_letter_code
_entity_poly.pdbx_strand_id
1 'polypeptide(L)'
;MAAERRAIEAEAKVTMLEEKLKAAEKKAALSEGYRRAAAVAQACDWPIVWRLCPAEDLAVGKAALANQYTADSGVFWAARIGLLAALGAALGAAIAVGRALWLRIVAPFQGEIEEARQMIATAKEQAERWRIAERQAQRSAQQAAEEAAATRDELEALAAQKIDLEADLAAARAELKRARDDLDALRGGFL
;
A
#
# COMPACT_ATOMS: atom_id res chain seq x y z
N MET A 1 -52.15 -37.40 82.50
CA MET A 1 -51.82 -36.01 82.90
C MET A 1 -50.34 -35.63 82.76
N ALA A 2 -49.35 -36.25 83.42
CA ALA A 2 -47.94 -35.84 83.26
C ALA A 2 -47.33 -36.22 81.89
N ALA A 3 -47.73 -37.35 81.32
CA ALA A 3 -47.29 -37.80 80.00
C ALA A 3 -47.88 -36.95 78.85
N GLU A 4 -49.15 -36.57 78.94
CA GLU A 4 -49.81 -35.70 77.95
C GLU A 4 -49.20 -34.29 77.92
N ARG A 5 -48.84 -33.74 79.09
CA ARG A 5 -48.15 -32.44 79.15
C ARG A 5 -46.77 -32.48 78.47
N ARG A 6 -46.04 -33.59 78.60
CA ARG A 6 -44.74 -33.79 77.93
C ARG A 6 -44.89 -33.96 76.42
N ALA A 7 -45.96 -34.59 75.95
CA ALA A 7 -46.26 -34.71 74.52
C ALA A 7 -46.57 -33.35 73.90
N ILE A 8 -47.42 -32.55 74.54
CA ILE A 8 -47.77 -31.18 74.09
C ILE A 8 -46.53 -30.27 74.09
N GLU A 9 -45.68 -30.37 75.12
CA GLU A 9 -44.43 -29.58 75.19
C GLU A 9 -43.40 -30.02 74.13
N ALA A 10 -43.39 -31.31 73.75
CA ALA A 10 -42.54 -31.83 72.69
C ALA A 10 -43.01 -31.35 71.31
N GLU A 11 -44.32 -31.39 71.03
CA GLU A 11 -44.90 -30.88 69.79
C GLU A 11 -44.66 -29.37 69.63
N ALA A 12 -44.79 -28.58 70.70
CA ALA A 12 -44.47 -27.16 70.70
C ALA A 12 -42.98 -26.86 70.45
N LYS A 13 -42.08 -27.74 70.90
CA LYS A 13 -40.63 -27.62 70.62
C LYS A 13 -40.31 -27.98 69.18
N VAL A 14 -40.97 -28.99 68.60
CA VAL A 14 -40.77 -29.38 67.20
C VAL A 14 -41.24 -28.27 66.27
N THR A 15 -42.43 -27.71 66.48
CA THR A 15 -42.93 -26.60 65.64
C THR A 15 -42.05 -25.35 65.73
N MET A 16 -41.56 -25.01 66.92
CA MET A 16 -40.62 -23.91 67.11
C MET A 16 -39.27 -24.16 66.43
N LEU A 17 -38.79 -25.41 66.40
CA LEU A 17 -37.57 -25.79 65.69
C LEU A 17 -37.76 -25.77 64.17
N GLU A 18 -38.91 -26.22 63.65
CA GLU A 18 -39.25 -26.12 62.22
C GLU A 18 -39.34 -24.68 61.75
N GLU A 19 -39.93 -23.78 62.53
CA GLU A 19 -40.01 -22.36 62.21
C GLU A 19 -38.62 -21.72 62.20
N LYS A 20 -37.76 -22.08 63.16
CA LYS A 20 -36.34 -21.67 63.17
C LYS A 20 -35.55 -22.23 61.99
N LEU A 21 -35.81 -23.47 61.59
CA LEU A 21 -35.18 -24.09 60.42
C LEU A 21 -35.56 -23.34 59.14
N LYS A 22 -36.86 -23.09 58.92
CA LYS A 22 -37.35 -22.32 57.77
C LYS A 22 -36.82 -20.88 57.77
N ALA A 23 -36.71 -20.25 58.94
CA ALA A 23 -36.11 -18.93 59.07
C ALA A 23 -34.60 -18.94 58.79
N ALA A 24 -33.88 -20.00 59.18
CA ALA A 24 -32.46 -20.19 58.89
C ALA A 24 -32.21 -20.48 57.41
N GLU A 25 -33.03 -21.31 56.76
CA GLU A 25 -32.96 -21.59 55.31
C GLU A 25 -33.20 -20.33 54.48
N LYS A 26 -34.21 -19.52 54.83
CA LYS A 26 -34.44 -18.22 54.17
C LYS A 26 -33.23 -17.29 54.30
N LYS A 27 -32.61 -17.24 55.48
CA LYS A 27 -31.39 -16.45 55.71
C LYS A 27 -30.19 -17.00 54.93
N ALA A 28 -30.07 -18.32 54.80
CA ALA A 28 -29.03 -18.98 54.02
C ALA A 28 -29.17 -18.67 52.53
N ALA A 29 -30.37 -18.80 51.96
CA ALA A 29 -30.64 -18.48 50.56
C ALA A 29 -30.36 -17.00 50.23
N LEU A 30 -30.76 -16.09 51.12
CA LEU A 30 -30.41 -14.67 51.01
C LEU A 30 -28.89 -14.46 51.02
N SER A 31 -28.17 -15.12 51.94
CA SER A 31 -26.72 -15.01 52.04
C SER A 31 -25.99 -15.52 50.79
N GLU A 32 -26.52 -16.56 50.14
CA GLU A 32 -25.95 -17.11 48.92
C GLU A 32 -26.14 -16.15 47.73
N GLY A 33 -27.30 -15.52 47.62
CA GLY A 33 -27.56 -14.44 46.66
C GLY A 33 -26.58 -13.27 46.83
N TYR A 34 -26.35 -12.84 48.07
CA TYR A 34 -25.39 -11.77 48.37
C TYR A 34 -23.94 -12.17 48.05
N ARG A 35 -23.53 -13.43 48.28
CA ARG A 35 -22.19 -13.91 47.91
C ARG A 35 -21.97 -13.95 46.39
N ARG A 36 -22.98 -14.35 45.62
CA ARG A 36 -22.93 -14.32 44.15
C ARG A 36 -22.84 -12.88 43.64
N ALA A 37 -23.63 -11.96 44.19
CA ALA A 37 -23.55 -10.54 43.84
C ALA A 37 -22.19 -9.92 44.19
N ALA A 38 -21.62 -10.26 45.36
CA ALA A 38 -20.28 -9.84 45.76
C ALA A 38 -19.18 -10.35 44.80
N ALA A 39 -19.30 -11.60 44.32
CA ALA A 39 -18.37 -12.18 43.36
C ALA A 39 -18.41 -11.48 41.99
N VAL A 40 -19.60 -11.14 41.50
CA VAL A 40 -19.78 -10.37 40.27
C VAL A 40 -19.21 -8.95 40.43
N ALA A 41 -19.48 -8.28 41.54
CA ALA A 41 -18.94 -6.95 41.80
C ALA A 41 -17.40 -6.94 41.88
N GLN A 42 -16.78 -7.91 42.55
CA GLN A 42 -15.31 -8.04 42.55
C GLN A 42 -14.74 -8.36 41.16
N ALA A 43 -15.41 -9.20 40.37
CA ALA A 43 -14.99 -9.51 39.01
C ALA A 43 -15.06 -8.29 38.07
N CYS A 44 -16.00 -7.37 38.35
CA CYS A 44 -16.24 -6.12 37.62
C CYS A 44 -15.41 -4.92 38.11
N ASP A 45 -14.71 -5.02 39.24
CA ASP A 45 -13.91 -3.92 39.83
C ASP A 45 -12.63 -3.59 39.02
N TRP A 46 -12.38 -4.32 37.93
CA TRP A 46 -11.24 -4.04 37.06
C TRP A 46 -11.52 -2.78 36.20
N PRO A 47 -10.62 -1.79 36.15
CA PRO A 47 -10.81 -0.51 35.46
C PRO A 47 -11.20 -0.58 33.97
N ILE A 48 -10.87 -1.67 33.28
CA ILE A 48 -11.20 -1.87 31.85
C ILE A 48 -12.63 -2.40 31.68
N VAL A 49 -13.17 -3.04 32.72
CA VAL A 49 -14.37 -3.89 32.67
C VAL A 49 -15.57 -3.23 33.34
N TRP A 50 -15.33 -2.27 34.24
CA TRP A 50 -16.37 -1.51 34.94
C TRP A 50 -17.51 -1.02 34.01
N ARG A 51 -17.20 -0.63 32.77
CA ARG A 51 -18.19 -0.13 31.78
C ARG A 51 -19.10 -1.21 31.19
N LEU A 52 -18.72 -2.49 31.30
CA LEU A 52 -19.46 -3.62 30.74
C LEU A 52 -20.43 -4.25 31.74
N CYS A 53 -20.36 -3.88 33.02
CA CYS A 53 -21.22 -4.43 34.05
C CYS A 53 -22.41 -3.49 34.34
N PRO A 54 -23.66 -4.01 34.39
CA PRO A 54 -24.83 -3.19 34.68
C PRO A 54 -24.76 -2.60 36.09
N ALA A 55 -25.12 -1.32 36.21
CA ALA A 55 -24.99 -0.56 37.46
C ALA A 55 -25.86 -1.13 38.61
N GLU A 56 -26.96 -1.80 38.25
CA GLU A 56 -27.95 -2.38 39.18
C GLU A 56 -27.35 -3.55 39.97
N ASP A 57 -26.66 -4.47 39.30
CA ASP A 57 -26.01 -5.63 39.93
C ASP A 57 -24.78 -5.22 40.77
N LEU A 58 -24.09 -4.17 40.34
CA LEU A 58 -22.94 -3.60 41.04
C LEU A 58 -23.33 -2.98 42.38
N ALA A 59 -24.51 -2.34 42.48
CA ALA A 59 -24.97 -1.73 43.72
C ALA A 59 -25.24 -2.78 44.81
N VAL A 60 -25.90 -3.89 44.44
CA VAL A 60 -26.20 -5.00 45.34
C VAL A 60 -24.91 -5.72 45.77
N GLY A 61 -23.98 -5.95 44.84
CA GLY A 61 -22.70 -6.57 45.14
C GLY A 61 -21.78 -5.71 46.01
N LYS A 62 -21.75 -4.38 45.81
CA LYS A 62 -21.00 -3.45 46.67
C LYS A 62 -21.59 -3.40 48.08
N ALA A 63 -22.92 -3.40 48.21
CA ALA A 63 -23.58 -3.49 49.50
C ALA A 63 -23.29 -4.83 50.21
N ALA A 64 -23.20 -5.93 49.46
CA ALA A 64 -22.82 -7.23 50.01
C ALA A 64 -21.37 -7.24 50.53
N LEU A 65 -20.43 -6.64 49.78
CA LEU A 65 -19.02 -6.51 50.19
C LEU A 65 -18.86 -5.63 51.44
N ALA A 66 -19.62 -4.53 51.52
CA ALA A 66 -19.66 -3.68 52.72
C ALA A 66 -20.15 -4.42 53.97
N ASN A 67 -20.96 -5.46 53.80
CA ASN A 67 -21.46 -6.33 54.86
C ASN A 67 -20.60 -7.61 55.06
N GLN A 68 -19.34 -7.61 54.61
CA GLN A 68 -18.36 -8.69 54.76
C GLN A 68 -18.72 -10.03 54.08
N TYR A 69 -19.64 -10.04 53.11
CA TYR A 69 -19.87 -11.24 52.29
C TYR A 69 -18.69 -11.43 51.32
N THR A 70 -18.00 -12.57 51.41
CA THR A 70 -16.90 -12.91 50.51
C THR A 70 -17.40 -13.58 49.24
N ALA A 71 -16.73 -13.29 48.14
CA ALA A 71 -17.01 -13.86 46.83
C ALA A 71 -16.76 -15.38 46.81
N ASP A 72 -17.66 -16.12 46.17
CA ASP A 72 -17.40 -17.51 45.79
C ASP A 72 -16.39 -17.54 44.62
N SER A 73 -15.28 -18.28 44.79
CA SER A 73 -14.17 -18.31 43.85
C SER A 73 -14.55 -18.90 42.48
N GLY A 74 -15.50 -19.82 42.43
CA GLY A 74 -15.96 -20.44 41.18
C GLY A 74 -16.75 -19.47 40.31
N VAL A 75 -17.68 -18.74 40.93
CA VAL A 75 -18.51 -17.74 40.23
C VAL A 75 -17.66 -16.56 39.76
N PHE A 76 -16.69 -16.14 40.57
CA PHE A 76 -15.74 -15.10 40.19
C PHE A 76 -14.95 -15.45 38.91
N TRP A 77 -14.36 -16.64 38.84
CA TRP A 77 -13.58 -17.05 37.67
C TRP A 77 -14.45 -17.30 36.43
N ALA A 78 -15.66 -17.85 36.59
CA ALA A 78 -16.59 -18.03 35.48
C ALA A 78 -16.98 -16.69 34.84
N ALA A 79 -17.34 -15.70 35.66
CA ALA A 79 -17.63 -14.34 35.20
C ALA A 79 -16.41 -13.71 34.52
N ARG A 80 -15.21 -13.91 35.08
CA ARG A 80 -13.96 -13.37 34.54
C ARG A 80 -13.61 -13.96 33.16
N ILE A 81 -13.71 -15.27 33.00
CA ILE A 81 -13.42 -15.98 31.75
C ILE A 81 -14.41 -15.57 30.66
N GLY A 82 -15.72 -15.53 30.98
CA GLY A 82 -16.74 -15.09 30.03
C GLY A 82 -16.48 -13.68 29.49
N LEU A 83 -16.02 -12.79 30.38
CA LEU A 83 -15.72 -11.42 30.00
C LEU A 83 -14.45 -11.29 29.14
N LEU A 84 -13.42 -12.07 29.44
CA LEU A 84 -12.21 -12.14 28.61
C LEU A 84 -12.51 -12.76 27.23
N ALA A 85 -13.37 -13.77 27.16
CA ALA A 85 -13.80 -14.37 25.90
C ALA A 85 -14.55 -13.37 25.02
N ALA A 86 -15.44 -12.57 25.61
CA ALA A 86 -16.16 -11.51 24.89
C ALA A 86 -15.21 -10.42 24.36
N LEU A 87 -14.24 -9.99 25.16
CA LEU A 87 -13.20 -9.04 24.74
C LEU A 87 -12.32 -9.61 23.62
N GLY A 88 -11.91 -10.87 23.74
CA GLY A 88 -11.13 -11.56 22.71
C GLY A 88 -11.89 -11.67 21.38
N ALA A 89 -13.17 -12.00 21.43
CA ALA A 89 -14.02 -12.06 20.24
C ALA A 89 -14.19 -10.68 19.60
N ALA A 90 -14.42 -9.63 20.38
CA ALA A 90 -14.55 -8.27 19.89
C ALA A 90 -13.27 -7.75 19.23
N LEU A 91 -12.11 -7.99 19.85
CA LEU A 91 -10.80 -7.64 19.28
C LEU A 91 -10.51 -8.45 18.01
N GLY A 92 -10.80 -9.76 18.02
CA GLY A 92 -10.66 -10.62 16.85
C GLY A 92 -11.51 -10.14 15.67
N ALA A 93 -12.76 -9.74 15.93
CA ALA A 93 -13.63 -9.15 14.92
C ALA A 93 -13.09 -7.82 14.38
N ALA A 94 -12.59 -6.93 15.26
CA ALA A 94 -12.00 -5.66 14.85
C ALA A 94 -10.76 -5.86 13.96
N ILE A 95 -9.90 -6.82 14.28
CA ILE A 95 -8.72 -7.16 13.48
C ILE A 95 -9.14 -7.72 12.12
N ALA A 96 -10.14 -8.60 12.08
CA ALA A 96 -10.64 -9.18 10.84
C ALA A 96 -11.23 -8.10 9.91
N VAL A 97 -12.04 -7.19 10.45
CA VAL A 97 -12.59 -6.05 9.70
C VAL A 97 -11.48 -5.12 9.23
N GLY A 98 -10.52 -4.79 10.09
CA GLY A 98 -9.37 -3.96 9.72
C GLY A 98 -8.54 -4.57 8.59
N ARG A 99 -8.30 -5.89 8.63
CA ARG A 99 -7.58 -6.60 7.57
C ARG A 99 -8.37 -6.63 6.25
N ALA A 100 -9.68 -6.82 6.31
CA ALA A 100 -10.53 -6.75 5.12
C ALA A 100 -10.52 -5.35 4.49
N LEU A 101 -10.58 -4.30 5.31
CA LEU A 101 -10.51 -2.92 4.85
C LEU A 101 -9.14 -2.60 4.24
N TRP A 102 -8.05 -3.05 4.89
CA TRP A 102 -6.69 -2.90 4.39
C TRP A 102 -6.50 -3.55 3.02
N LEU A 103 -6.96 -4.81 2.86
CA LEU A 103 -6.90 -5.51 1.58
C LEU A 103 -7.70 -4.77 0.49
N ARG A 104 -8.87 -4.21 0.84
CA ARG A 104 -9.69 -3.43 -0.09
C ARG A 104 -9.02 -2.13 -0.53
N ILE A 105 -8.23 -1.49 0.34
CA ILE A 105 -7.49 -0.26 0.04
C ILE A 105 -6.20 -0.55 -0.74
N VAL A 106 -5.51 -1.66 -0.43
CA VAL A 106 -4.22 -1.99 -1.06
C VAL A 106 -4.38 -2.71 -2.40
N ALA A 107 -5.45 -3.47 -2.61
CA ALA A 107 -5.73 -4.15 -3.87
C ALA A 107 -5.71 -3.24 -5.13
N PRO A 108 -6.32 -2.03 -5.15
CA PRO A 108 -6.29 -1.18 -6.34
C PRO A 108 -4.88 -0.71 -6.73
N PHE A 109 -3.96 -0.56 -5.76
CA PHE A 109 -2.59 -0.14 -6.05
C PHE A 109 -1.78 -1.17 -6.86
N GLN A 110 -2.15 -2.46 -6.81
CA GLN A 110 -1.44 -3.46 -7.63
C GLN A 110 -1.77 -3.30 -9.11
N GLY A 111 -3.01 -2.97 -9.46
CA GLY A 111 -3.41 -2.69 -10.84
C GLY A 111 -2.70 -1.47 -11.41
N GLU A 112 -2.64 -0.38 -10.64
CA GLU A 112 -1.97 0.86 -11.04
C GLU A 112 -0.45 0.69 -11.19
N ILE A 113 0.19 -0.13 -10.37
CA ILE A 113 1.63 -0.44 -10.50
C ILE A 113 1.90 -1.26 -11.76
N GLU A 114 1.05 -2.23 -12.09
CA GLU A 114 1.19 -3.03 -13.31
C GLU A 114 1.01 -2.18 -14.56
N GLU A 115 0.01 -1.29 -14.56
CA GLU A 115 -0.26 -0.36 -15.65
C GLU A 115 0.89 0.66 -15.83
N ALA A 116 1.39 1.23 -14.72
CA ALA A 116 2.56 2.12 -14.75
C ALA A 116 3.81 1.41 -15.29
N ARG A 117 4.01 0.13 -14.97
CA ARG A 117 5.13 -0.66 -15.53
C ARG A 117 5.00 -0.85 -17.03
N GLN A 118 3.80 -1.12 -17.53
CA GLN A 118 3.55 -1.23 -18.97
C GLN A 118 3.78 0.10 -19.70
N MET A 119 3.32 1.22 -19.12
CA MET A 119 3.61 2.56 -19.67
C MET A 119 5.11 2.88 -19.70
N ILE A 120 5.86 2.50 -18.67
CA ILE A 120 7.32 2.70 -18.65
C ILE A 120 8.02 1.82 -19.70
N ALA A 121 7.58 0.57 -19.87
CA ALA A 121 8.15 -0.33 -20.87
C ALA A 121 7.94 0.19 -22.30
N THR A 122 6.73 0.63 -22.61
CA THR A 122 6.39 1.22 -23.92
C THR A 122 7.13 2.54 -24.15
N ALA A 123 7.24 3.40 -23.13
CA ALA A 123 8.01 4.64 -23.23
C ALA A 123 9.51 4.38 -23.48
N LYS A 124 10.10 3.35 -22.83
CA LYS A 124 11.49 2.96 -23.08
C LYS A 124 11.69 2.45 -24.50
N GLU A 125 10.79 1.60 -24.98
CA GLU A 125 10.88 1.06 -26.34
C GLU A 125 10.77 2.18 -27.39
N GLN A 126 9.85 3.13 -27.19
CA GLN A 126 9.76 4.31 -28.05
C GLN A 126 11.04 5.15 -28.00
N ALA A 127 11.58 5.42 -26.81
CA ALA A 127 12.82 6.18 -26.67
C ALA A 127 14.01 5.51 -27.38
N GLU A 128 14.11 4.19 -27.34
CA GLU A 128 15.13 3.44 -28.09
C GLU A 128 14.93 3.57 -29.60
N ARG A 129 13.69 3.47 -30.10
CA ARG A 129 13.37 3.68 -31.52
C ARG A 129 13.76 5.09 -31.99
N TRP A 130 13.46 6.12 -31.19
CA TRP A 130 13.88 7.50 -31.47
C TRP A 130 15.40 7.65 -31.52
N ARG A 131 16.14 7.05 -30.58
CA ARG A 131 17.62 7.07 -30.58
C ARG A 131 18.23 6.35 -31.78
N ILE A 132 17.58 5.30 -32.29
CA ILE A 132 18.02 4.60 -33.50
C ILE A 132 17.75 5.48 -34.73
N ALA A 133 16.55 6.04 -34.83
CA ALA A 133 16.17 6.95 -35.91
C ALA A 133 17.09 8.19 -35.97
N GLU A 134 17.43 8.77 -34.82
CA GLU A 134 18.32 9.93 -34.73
C GLU A 134 19.75 9.58 -35.19
N ARG A 135 20.28 8.42 -34.77
CA ARG A 135 21.58 7.92 -35.26
C ARG A 135 21.56 7.65 -36.77
N GLN A 136 20.45 7.16 -37.30
CA GLN A 136 20.30 6.92 -38.73
C GLN A 136 20.23 8.23 -39.51
N ALA A 137 19.49 9.22 -39.01
CA ALA A 137 19.41 10.56 -39.59
C ALA A 137 20.78 11.28 -39.56
N GLN A 138 21.56 11.13 -38.48
CA GLN A 138 22.92 11.66 -38.42
C GLN A 138 23.84 11.01 -39.46
N ARG A 139 23.77 9.70 -39.64
CA ARG A 139 24.56 9.01 -40.66
C ARG A 139 24.19 9.45 -42.07
N SER A 140 22.90 9.58 -42.38
CA SER A 140 22.48 10.05 -43.70
C SER A 140 22.88 11.51 -43.93
N ALA A 141 22.85 12.36 -42.91
CA ALA A 141 23.32 13.73 -43.00
C ALA A 141 24.83 13.81 -43.23
N GLN A 142 25.62 12.94 -42.59
CA GLN A 142 27.06 12.84 -42.83
C GLN A 142 27.37 12.37 -44.25
N GLN A 143 26.68 11.34 -44.74
CA GLN A 143 26.84 10.87 -46.12
C GLN A 143 26.50 11.97 -47.14
N ALA A 144 25.39 12.69 -46.94
CA ALA A 144 25.03 13.80 -47.82
C ALA A 144 26.06 14.94 -47.78
N ALA A 145 26.68 15.20 -46.62
CA ALA A 145 27.74 16.19 -46.50
C ALA A 145 29.03 15.75 -47.21
N GLU A 146 29.39 14.46 -47.13
CA GLU A 146 30.53 13.89 -47.85
C GLU A 146 30.32 13.91 -49.37
N GLU A 147 29.13 13.53 -49.86
CA GLU A 147 28.77 13.62 -51.28
C GLU A 147 28.78 15.09 -51.76
N ALA A 148 28.28 16.03 -50.96
CA ALA A 148 28.34 17.45 -51.27
C ALA A 148 29.78 17.99 -51.32
N ALA A 149 30.68 17.49 -50.46
CA ALA A 149 32.09 17.84 -50.51
C ALA A 149 32.77 17.26 -51.76
N ALA A 150 32.54 15.97 -52.07
CA ALA A 150 33.11 15.32 -53.24
C ALA A 150 32.66 15.98 -54.56
N THR A 151 31.37 16.30 -54.68
CA THR A 151 30.85 17.01 -55.86
C THR A 151 31.42 18.42 -56.00
N ARG A 152 31.69 19.10 -54.88
CA ARG A 152 32.37 20.39 -54.90
C ARG A 152 33.81 20.26 -55.37
N ASP A 153 34.55 19.27 -54.88
CA ASP A 153 35.94 19.02 -55.30
C ASP A 153 36.00 18.67 -56.80
N GLU A 154 35.06 17.89 -57.32
CA GLU A 154 34.93 17.61 -58.75
C GLU A 154 34.64 18.87 -59.57
N LEU A 155 33.75 19.75 -59.08
CA LEU A 155 33.46 21.03 -59.73
C LEU A 155 34.69 21.95 -59.76
N GLU A 156 35.46 22.01 -58.67
CA GLU A 156 36.69 22.79 -58.61
C GLU A 156 37.75 22.23 -59.57
N ALA A 157 37.89 20.90 -59.66
CA ALA A 157 38.79 20.24 -60.62
C ALA A 157 38.39 20.49 -62.09
N LEU A 158 37.09 20.41 -62.41
CA LEU A 158 36.57 20.72 -63.74
C LEU A 158 36.76 22.21 -64.10
N ALA A 159 36.59 23.10 -63.12
CA ALA A 159 36.86 24.52 -63.31
C ALA A 159 38.34 24.79 -63.62
N ALA A 160 39.26 24.10 -62.93
CA ALA A 160 40.69 24.18 -63.22
C ALA A 160 41.03 23.64 -64.62
N GLN A 161 40.53 22.47 -65.01
CA GLN A 161 40.73 21.92 -66.36
C GLN A 161 40.21 22.85 -67.45
N LYS A 162 39.08 23.52 -67.22
CA LYS A 162 38.54 24.49 -68.17
C LYS A 162 39.50 25.68 -68.36
N ILE A 163 40.11 26.18 -67.29
CA ILE A 163 41.09 27.26 -67.36
C ILE A 163 42.32 26.83 -68.17
N ASP A 164 42.84 25.62 -67.93
CA ASP A 164 43.97 25.07 -68.67
C ASP A 164 43.65 24.92 -70.17
N LEU A 165 42.48 24.37 -70.51
CA LEU A 165 42.02 24.25 -71.89
C LEU A 165 41.84 25.61 -72.59
N GLU A 166 41.34 26.62 -71.87
CA GLU A 166 41.23 27.98 -72.40
C GLU A 166 42.62 28.60 -72.65
N ALA A 167 43.61 28.32 -71.78
CA ALA A 167 44.99 28.74 -71.97
C ALA A 167 45.64 28.04 -73.19
N ASP A 168 45.45 26.73 -73.35
CA ASP A 168 45.92 25.96 -74.51
C ASP A 168 45.30 26.46 -75.82
N LEU A 169 44.00 26.74 -75.82
CA LEU A 169 43.32 27.34 -76.98
C LEU A 169 43.88 28.73 -77.31
N ALA A 170 44.20 29.55 -76.30
CA ALA A 170 44.81 30.85 -76.51
C ALA A 170 46.23 30.73 -77.08
N ALA A 171 47.03 29.78 -76.59
CA ALA A 171 48.37 29.47 -77.11
C ALA A 171 48.31 28.99 -78.57
N ALA A 172 47.44 28.02 -78.88
CA ALA A 172 47.25 27.51 -80.24
C ALA A 172 46.78 28.60 -81.21
N ARG A 173 45.90 29.51 -80.78
CA ARG A 173 45.49 30.68 -81.59
C ARG A 173 46.66 31.63 -81.84
N ALA A 174 47.52 31.86 -80.86
CA ALA A 174 48.70 32.70 -81.02
C ALA A 174 49.71 32.08 -82.00
N GLU A 175 49.91 30.76 -81.95
CA GLU A 175 50.74 30.03 -82.92
C GLU A 175 50.18 30.10 -84.34
N LEU A 176 48.87 29.88 -84.50
CA LEU A 176 48.19 30.03 -85.79
C LEU A 176 48.36 31.44 -86.36
N LYS A 177 48.27 32.47 -85.51
CA LYS A 177 48.48 33.85 -85.92
C LYS A 177 49.92 34.09 -86.37
N ARG A 178 50.92 33.62 -85.61
CA ARG A 178 52.33 33.70 -85.99
C ARG A 178 52.61 33.01 -87.32
N ALA A 179 52.13 31.77 -87.49
CA ALA A 179 52.32 31.02 -88.72
C ALA A 179 51.67 31.72 -89.93
N ARG A 180 50.54 32.42 -89.71
CA ARG A 180 49.89 33.21 -90.75
C ARG A 180 50.68 34.48 -91.08
N ASP A 181 51.16 35.20 -90.08
CA ASP A 181 52.00 36.39 -90.26
C ASP A 181 53.30 36.03 -91.02
N ASP A 182 53.91 34.88 -90.71
CA ASP A 182 55.08 34.35 -91.41
C ASP A 182 54.79 34.00 -92.88
N LEU A 183 53.63 33.39 -93.16
CA LEU A 183 53.18 33.10 -94.53
C LEU A 183 52.94 34.38 -95.33
N ASP A 184 52.31 35.39 -94.72
CA ASP A 184 52.06 36.68 -95.37
C ASP A 184 53.37 37.44 -95.62
N ALA A 185 54.35 37.36 -94.71
CA ALA A 185 55.70 37.91 -94.90
C ALA A 185 56.45 37.23 -96.07
N LEU A 186 56.38 35.90 -96.18
CA LEU A 186 56.94 35.16 -97.32
C LEU A 186 56.25 35.51 -98.64
N ARG A 187 54.94 35.79 -98.61
CA ARG A 187 54.16 36.17 -99.80
C ARG A 187 54.40 37.62 -100.23
N GLY A 188 54.66 38.52 -99.28
CA GLY A 188 55.00 39.93 -99.53
C GLY A 188 56.42 40.15 -100.05
N GLY A 189 57.34 39.19 -99.86
CA GLY A 189 58.71 39.23 -100.40
C GLY A 189 58.86 38.77 -101.86
N PHE A 190 57.76 38.43 -102.54
CA PHE A 190 57.74 37.92 -103.93
C PHE A 190 57.14 38.90 -104.96
N LEU A 191 56.88 40.16 -104.57
CA LEU A 191 56.49 41.27 -105.44
C LEU A 191 57.58 42.34 -105.44
#